data_AF-A0A523XUX9-F1
#
_entry.id   AF-A0A523XUX9-F1
#
_cell.length_a   1.000
_cell.length_b   1.000
_cell.length_c   1.000
_cell.angle_alpha   90.00
_cell.angle_beta   90.00
_cell.angle_gamma   90.00
#
_symmetry.space_group_name_H-M   'P 1'
#
loop_
_entity.id
_entity.type
_entity.pdbx_description
1 polymer ?
#
loop_
_entity_poly.entity_id
_entity_poly.type
_entity_poly.pdbx_seq_one_letter_code
_entity_poly.pdbx_strand_id
1 'polypeptide(L)'
;NLNRVVIASCTPRTHEPVFKATVKEAGLNPYLLEFVSIREQVSWVHMKEPEAATEKAKDLVKMGVAKAILLEEGEEIRLPVGTDCMIIGGGLAGMTAALNIAEQGFNAYIVEKQPKLGGILNRVSNVSHDHIDMPAADIVKAKTDLIEANPNITAYTSTEIESVNGYIGNYKVVLNSNGETVNLDISTVIVATGMREIEPEGMFQYGNDPRVVTQLQLEERLRNSEFGIRNSESEIKNVVIINCVGSKNEERGCCAIGCPVSVKNALAIKKISKDINVHILYRDMSMVKDEQIHLQAAKAAGVKFLRFPDDRYPEVTKEDGNLSVSVNDLLLGSEYKLRPDLLVLTVGFTGDETIDAIRGHLKISTNKEGFFQERHIKLGPLDFPADGVALCGCAKNPKTLKETCEEGIGAAMRASIPMKNGFIEAEGIVADIDLTNCDSCSICWKRCPYGAIKVNENKEPEVIKALCKGCGLCAADCPKECITIVHYSDEQLLAQVEAALEENPEKKILGFVCHWCALGGVDMAGVSRLQYPPNGRLIRVMCSARVPTKLIERAYELGAAGGLVAGCEFPPCHYITCNYACESRIKRAKKRLAKKGYNADNLWLTWCSAADGPKFANVMRDMVKELGLG
;
A
#
# COMPACT_ATOMS: atom_id res chain seq x y z
N ASN A 1 30.40 -32.44 9.65
CA ASN A 1 28.96 -32.10 9.69
C ASN A 1 28.81 -30.71 10.26
N LEU A 2 28.65 -29.71 9.40
CA LEU A 2 28.32 -28.34 9.85
C LEU A 2 26.87 -28.32 10.35
N ASN A 3 26.60 -27.57 11.41
CA ASN A 3 25.25 -27.41 11.98
C ASN A 3 24.75 -25.96 11.92
N ARG A 4 25.57 -25.01 11.44
CA ARG A 4 25.22 -23.60 11.23
C ARG A 4 25.94 -23.10 9.98
N VAL A 5 25.36 -22.12 9.28
CA VAL A 5 25.97 -21.48 8.11
C VAL A 5 25.88 -19.97 8.24
N VAL A 6 26.99 -19.26 8.04
CA VAL A 6 27.01 -17.79 7.96
C VAL A 6 27.43 -17.37 6.57
N ILE A 7 26.60 -16.59 5.88
CA ILE A 7 26.89 -16.07 4.54
C ILE A 7 27.22 -14.59 4.62
N ALA A 8 28.48 -14.24 4.39
CA ALA A 8 28.94 -12.86 4.31
C ALA A 8 29.02 -12.41 2.84
N SER A 9 28.01 -11.69 2.35
CA SER A 9 27.92 -11.30 0.94
C SER A 9 27.05 -10.04 0.74
N CYS A 10 25.99 -10.15 -0.07
CA CYS A 10 24.99 -9.11 -0.35
C CYS A 10 23.94 -8.95 0.76
N THR A 11 22.94 -8.10 0.50
CA THR A 11 21.79 -7.95 1.39
C THR A 11 20.99 -9.27 1.50
N PRO A 12 20.52 -9.62 2.72
CA PRO A 12 19.61 -10.75 2.88
C PRO A 12 18.32 -10.59 2.09
N ARG A 13 17.89 -9.35 1.80
CA ARG A 13 16.61 -9.08 1.11
C ARG A 13 16.54 -9.66 -0.31
N THR A 14 17.67 -10.00 -0.93
CA THR A 14 17.72 -10.63 -2.25
C THR A 14 18.01 -12.13 -2.19
N HIS A 15 19.08 -12.53 -1.52
CA HIS A 15 19.60 -13.90 -1.65
C HIS A 15 19.37 -14.78 -0.42
N GLU A 16 18.92 -14.25 0.73
CA GLU A 16 18.63 -15.10 1.88
C GLU A 16 17.63 -16.22 1.57
N PRO A 17 16.52 -16.01 0.83
CA PRO A 17 15.64 -17.11 0.44
C PRO A 17 16.33 -18.18 -0.41
N VAL A 18 17.22 -17.76 -1.32
CA VAL A 18 17.98 -18.68 -2.19
C VAL A 18 18.91 -19.55 -1.34
N PHE A 19 19.68 -18.95 -0.44
CA PHE A 19 20.59 -19.70 0.43
C PHE A 19 19.85 -20.55 1.46
N LYS A 20 18.68 -20.10 1.96
CA LYS A 20 17.80 -20.93 2.79
C LYS A 20 17.35 -22.20 2.05
N ALA A 21 16.97 -22.08 0.78
CA ALA A 21 16.66 -23.24 -0.05
C ALA A 21 17.89 -24.16 -0.23
N THR A 22 19.07 -23.60 -0.51
CA THR A 22 20.31 -24.37 -0.67
C THR A 22 20.72 -25.14 0.59
N VAL A 23 20.67 -24.52 1.78
CA VAL A 23 21.02 -25.23 3.02
C VAL A 23 19.98 -26.30 3.37
N LYS A 24 18.70 -26.06 3.04
CA LYS A 24 17.62 -27.03 3.20
C LYS A 24 17.83 -28.25 2.30
N GLU A 25 18.21 -28.06 1.04
CA GLU A 25 18.58 -29.14 0.11
C GLU A 25 19.78 -29.95 0.62
N ALA A 26 20.72 -29.29 1.31
CA ALA A 26 21.86 -29.94 1.96
C ALA A 26 21.50 -30.63 3.31
N GLY A 27 20.23 -30.61 3.73
CA GLY A 27 19.76 -31.27 4.95
C GLY A 27 19.91 -30.44 6.25
N LEU A 28 20.20 -29.15 6.15
CA LEU A 28 20.26 -28.24 7.30
C LEU A 28 18.99 -27.39 7.39
N ASN A 29 18.45 -27.22 8.60
CA ASN A 29 17.28 -26.37 8.82
C ASN A 29 17.55 -24.91 8.37
N PRO A 30 16.67 -24.27 7.57
CA PRO A 30 16.92 -22.95 6.99
C PRO A 30 17.01 -21.80 8.01
N TYR A 31 16.55 -22.00 9.25
CA TYR A 31 16.68 -21.03 10.35
C TYR A 31 18.02 -21.09 11.07
N LEU A 32 18.88 -22.06 10.71
CA LEU A 32 20.26 -22.20 11.17
C LEU A 32 21.27 -21.47 10.28
N LEU A 33 20.77 -20.63 9.37
CA LEU A 33 21.54 -19.76 8.49
C LEU A 33 21.46 -18.30 8.97
N GLU A 34 22.60 -17.62 9.10
CA GLU A 34 22.67 -16.17 9.30
C GLU A 34 23.28 -15.49 8.07
N PHE A 35 22.71 -14.35 7.68
CA PHE A 35 23.18 -13.57 6.53
C PHE A 35 23.78 -12.23 6.96
N VAL A 36 24.99 -11.94 6.50
CA VAL A 36 25.73 -10.71 6.81
C VAL A 36 26.00 -9.94 5.52
N SER A 37 25.48 -8.72 5.41
CA SER A 37 25.73 -7.87 4.24
C SER A 37 27.05 -7.11 4.41
N ILE A 38 28.09 -7.58 3.72
CA ILE A 38 29.40 -6.93 3.60
C ILE A 38 29.57 -6.21 2.25
N ARG A 39 28.53 -6.16 1.42
CA ARG A 39 28.53 -5.46 0.14
C ARG A 39 27.83 -4.10 0.24
N GLU A 40 26.51 -4.09 0.40
CA GLU A 40 25.72 -2.85 0.44
C GLU A 40 26.06 -2.00 1.67
N GLN A 41 26.36 -2.62 2.82
CA GLN A 41 26.65 -1.90 4.06
C GLN A 41 28.16 -1.62 4.27
N VAL A 42 29.02 -2.22 3.45
CA VAL A 42 30.47 -2.13 3.63
C VAL A 42 31.19 -1.78 2.33
N SER A 43 31.46 -2.73 1.44
CA SER A 43 32.38 -2.50 0.32
C SER A 43 31.91 -1.39 -0.66
N TRP A 44 30.61 -1.23 -0.86
CA TRP A 44 30.07 -0.22 -1.78
C TRP A 44 29.98 1.20 -1.21
N VAL A 45 29.99 1.34 0.11
CA VAL A 45 29.83 2.62 0.81
C VAL A 45 31.13 3.13 1.44
N HIS A 46 32.18 2.30 1.47
CA HIS A 46 33.52 2.63 1.98
C HIS A 46 34.60 2.35 0.92
N MET A 47 34.31 2.65 -0.35
CA MET A 47 35.21 2.36 -1.48
C MET A 47 36.54 3.12 -1.38
N LYS A 48 36.53 4.24 -0.65
CA LYS A 48 37.70 5.12 -0.45
C LYS A 48 38.53 4.75 0.78
N GLU A 49 38.07 3.83 1.62
CA GLU A 49 38.68 3.49 2.91
C GLU A 49 38.73 1.95 3.09
N PRO A 50 39.49 1.22 2.24
CA PRO A 50 39.44 -0.24 2.18
C PRO A 50 39.86 -0.92 3.48
N GLU A 51 40.83 -0.37 4.21
CA GLU A 51 41.28 -0.92 5.50
C GLU A 51 40.17 -0.83 6.56
N ALA A 52 39.55 0.35 6.70
CA ALA A 52 38.42 0.54 7.62
C ALA A 52 37.20 -0.29 7.20
N ALA A 53 36.98 -0.46 5.89
CA ALA A 53 35.95 -1.34 5.35
C ALA A 53 36.20 -2.81 5.73
N THR A 54 37.46 -3.28 5.67
CA THR A 54 37.84 -4.63 6.10
C THR A 54 37.58 -4.84 7.58
N GLU A 55 37.97 -3.90 8.44
CA GLU A 55 37.70 -4.01 9.89
C GLU A 55 36.19 -4.00 10.19
N LYS A 56 35.43 -3.14 9.51
CA LYS A 56 33.96 -3.18 9.58
C LYS A 56 33.40 -4.53 9.14
N ALA A 57 33.89 -5.10 8.05
CA ALA A 57 33.44 -6.41 7.56
C ALA A 57 33.71 -7.52 8.58
N LYS A 58 34.91 -7.55 9.19
CA LYS A 58 35.26 -8.50 10.26
C LYS A 58 34.30 -8.42 11.43
N ASP A 59 34.02 -7.21 11.91
CA ASP A 59 33.04 -6.99 12.99
C ASP A 59 31.65 -7.51 12.62
N LEU A 60 31.14 -7.18 11.43
CA LEU A 60 29.81 -7.66 11.00
C LEU A 60 29.75 -9.19 10.87
N VAL A 61 30.83 -9.83 10.41
CA VAL A 61 30.92 -11.29 10.36
C VAL A 61 30.96 -11.87 11.78
N LYS A 62 31.75 -11.29 12.69
CA LYS A 62 31.82 -11.68 14.11
C LYS A 62 30.44 -11.61 14.76
N MET A 63 29.69 -10.53 14.53
CA MET A 63 28.29 -10.37 14.95
C MET A 63 27.40 -11.47 14.37
N GLY A 64 27.51 -11.76 13.08
CA GLY A 64 26.74 -12.83 12.43
C GLY A 64 27.03 -14.21 13.04
N VAL A 65 28.31 -14.53 13.29
CA VAL A 65 28.73 -15.78 13.94
C VAL A 65 28.21 -15.87 15.38
N ALA A 66 28.31 -14.77 16.15
CA ALA A 66 27.80 -14.73 17.52
C ALA A 66 26.30 -15.05 17.60
N LYS A 67 25.50 -14.50 16.66
CA LYS A 67 24.09 -14.88 16.51
C LYS A 67 23.91 -16.32 16.06
N ALA A 68 24.67 -16.77 15.06
CA ALA A 68 24.54 -18.10 14.46
C ALA A 68 24.70 -19.23 15.48
N ILE A 69 25.59 -19.06 16.46
CA ILE A 69 25.79 -20.03 17.56
C ILE A 69 24.50 -20.28 18.33
N LEU A 70 23.67 -19.25 18.51
CA LEU A 70 22.42 -19.26 19.28
C LEU A 70 21.18 -19.50 18.40
N LEU A 71 21.34 -19.72 17.10
CA LEU A 71 20.20 -20.04 16.23
C LEU A 71 19.61 -21.40 16.61
N GLU A 72 18.31 -21.48 16.52
CA GLU A 72 17.52 -22.68 16.78
C GLU A 72 16.77 -23.09 15.51
N GLU A 73 16.38 -24.36 15.45
CA GLU A 73 15.58 -24.86 14.35
C GLU A 73 14.20 -24.19 14.37
N GLY A 74 13.85 -23.52 13.28
CA GLY A 74 12.50 -23.00 13.10
C GLY A 74 11.64 -24.02 12.38
N GLU A 75 10.36 -24.04 12.72
CA GLU A 75 9.35 -24.85 12.04
C GLU A 75 8.79 -24.07 10.85
N GLU A 76 8.79 -24.70 9.67
CA GLU A 76 7.99 -24.21 8.55
C GLU A 76 6.55 -24.66 8.76
N ILE A 77 5.67 -23.71 9.03
CA ILE A 77 4.27 -24.01 9.31
C ILE A 77 3.52 -23.97 7.99
N ARG A 78 3.08 -25.14 7.54
CA ARG A 78 2.16 -25.25 6.40
C ARG A 78 0.73 -25.12 6.88
N LEU A 79 0.06 -24.10 6.41
CA LEU A 79 -1.35 -23.88 6.69
C LEU A 79 -2.15 -24.28 5.46
N PRO A 80 -3.17 -25.13 5.60
CA PRO A 80 -4.01 -25.51 4.47
C PRO A 80 -4.74 -24.29 3.91
N VAL A 81 -4.87 -24.26 2.59
CA VAL A 81 -5.63 -23.25 1.85
C VAL A 81 -6.66 -23.98 1.01
N GLY A 82 -7.93 -23.62 1.19
CA GLY A 82 -9.02 -24.13 0.37
C GLY A 82 -9.08 -23.47 -1.01
N THR A 83 -10.25 -23.57 -1.65
CA THR A 83 -10.46 -23.18 -3.05
C THR A 83 -11.43 -22.01 -3.21
N ASP A 84 -11.79 -21.36 -2.11
CA ASP A 84 -12.84 -20.34 -2.04
C ASP A 84 -12.25 -18.93 -2.01
N CYS A 85 -12.61 -18.10 -3.00
CA CYS A 85 -12.15 -16.73 -3.11
C CYS A 85 -13.33 -15.75 -2.95
N MET A 86 -13.22 -14.80 -2.03
CA MET A 86 -14.20 -13.72 -1.88
C MET A 86 -13.74 -12.48 -2.67
N ILE A 87 -14.63 -11.92 -3.47
CA ILE A 87 -14.40 -10.70 -4.24
C ILE A 87 -15.31 -9.60 -3.66
N ILE A 88 -14.72 -8.56 -3.08
CA ILE A 88 -15.45 -7.44 -2.48
C ILE A 88 -15.64 -6.36 -3.53
N GLY A 89 -16.86 -6.23 -4.04
CA GLY A 89 -17.26 -5.29 -5.09
C GLY A 89 -17.58 -6.00 -6.41
N GLY A 90 -18.80 -5.81 -6.90
CA GLY A 90 -19.36 -6.37 -8.13
C GLY A 90 -19.22 -5.45 -9.35
N GLY A 91 -18.29 -4.49 -9.33
CA GLY A 91 -17.92 -3.70 -10.50
C GLY A 91 -17.15 -4.52 -11.54
N LEU A 92 -16.75 -3.89 -12.66
CA LEU A 92 -16.05 -4.59 -13.75
C LEU A 92 -14.78 -5.33 -13.30
N ALA A 93 -13.98 -4.73 -12.40
CA ALA A 93 -12.76 -5.35 -11.89
C ALA A 93 -13.08 -6.64 -11.12
N GLY A 94 -14.08 -6.58 -10.23
CA GLY A 94 -14.51 -7.72 -9.43
C GLY A 94 -15.17 -8.83 -10.27
N MET A 95 -16.04 -8.46 -11.21
CA MET A 95 -16.63 -9.42 -12.16
C MET A 95 -15.55 -10.11 -13.01
N THR A 96 -14.56 -9.35 -13.47
CA THR A 96 -13.44 -9.91 -14.25
C THR A 96 -12.59 -10.84 -13.39
N ALA A 97 -12.28 -10.46 -12.15
CA ALA A 97 -11.54 -11.30 -11.22
C ALA A 97 -12.30 -12.61 -10.92
N ALA A 98 -13.59 -12.53 -10.63
CA ALA A 98 -14.43 -13.71 -10.34
C ALA A 98 -14.47 -14.70 -11.52
N LEU A 99 -14.65 -14.21 -12.75
CA LEU A 99 -14.60 -15.05 -13.95
C LEU A 99 -13.26 -15.76 -14.11
N ASN A 100 -12.15 -15.06 -13.87
CA ASN A 100 -10.80 -15.63 -13.99
C ASN A 100 -10.46 -16.60 -12.85
N ILE A 101 -11.01 -16.40 -11.65
CA ILE A 101 -10.93 -17.38 -10.54
C ILE A 101 -11.68 -18.66 -10.93
N ALA A 102 -12.92 -18.51 -11.42
CA ALA A 102 -13.75 -19.64 -11.81
C ALA A 102 -13.19 -20.44 -13.00
N GLU A 103 -12.59 -19.77 -13.98
CA GLU A 103 -11.92 -20.40 -15.13
C GLU A 103 -10.72 -21.25 -14.72
N GLN A 104 -10.07 -20.91 -13.60
CA GLN A 104 -9.00 -21.73 -13.00
C GLN A 104 -9.53 -22.92 -12.19
N GLY A 105 -10.85 -23.08 -12.06
CA GLY A 105 -11.50 -24.18 -11.34
C GLY A 105 -11.70 -23.93 -9.84
N PHE A 106 -11.60 -22.69 -9.38
CA PHE A 106 -11.84 -22.28 -7.98
C PHE A 106 -13.22 -21.65 -7.82
N ASN A 107 -13.71 -21.55 -6.59
CA ASN A 107 -15.00 -20.92 -6.28
C ASN A 107 -14.81 -19.42 -6.07
N ALA A 108 -15.70 -18.62 -6.65
CA ALA A 108 -15.69 -17.16 -6.54
C ALA A 108 -17.00 -16.67 -5.91
N TYR A 109 -16.88 -15.91 -4.81
CA TYR A 109 -18.00 -15.32 -4.09
C TYR A 109 -17.94 -13.80 -4.23
N ILE A 110 -18.79 -13.22 -5.08
CA ILE A 110 -18.88 -11.77 -5.24
C ILE A 110 -19.78 -11.22 -4.14
N VAL A 111 -19.29 -10.25 -3.37
CA VAL A 111 -20.06 -9.50 -2.38
C VAL A 111 -20.25 -8.07 -2.90
N GLU A 112 -21.49 -7.71 -3.25
CA GLU A 112 -21.87 -6.42 -3.80
C GLU A 112 -22.91 -5.74 -2.89
N LYS A 113 -22.59 -4.51 -2.47
CA LYS A 113 -23.47 -3.72 -1.60
C LYS A 113 -24.73 -3.24 -2.32
N GLN A 114 -24.65 -3.04 -3.63
CA GLN A 114 -25.76 -2.58 -4.45
C GLN A 114 -26.68 -3.73 -4.88
N PRO A 115 -27.93 -3.45 -5.28
CA PRO A 115 -28.85 -4.48 -5.76
C PRO A 115 -28.45 -5.15 -7.09
N LYS A 116 -27.46 -4.60 -7.80
CA LYS A 116 -27.03 -5.08 -9.12
C LYS A 116 -25.52 -4.95 -9.28
N LEU A 117 -24.94 -5.91 -10.00
CA LEU A 117 -23.55 -5.85 -10.46
C LEU A 117 -23.36 -4.75 -11.51
N GLY A 118 -22.11 -4.37 -11.77
CA GLY A 118 -21.72 -3.42 -12.81
C GLY A 118 -21.02 -2.14 -12.30
N GLY A 119 -21.21 -1.80 -11.02
CA GLY A 119 -20.57 -0.64 -10.39
C GLY A 119 -20.81 0.67 -11.16
N ILE A 120 -19.77 1.50 -11.29
CA ILE A 120 -19.87 2.81 -11.96
C ILE A 120 -20.32 2.74 -13.43
N LEU A 121 -20.11 1.61 -14.11
CA LEU A 121 -20.57 1.42 -15.49
C LEU A 121 -22.09 1.40 -15.63
N ASN A 122 -22.84 1.19 -14.54
CA ASN A 122 -24.29 1.36 -14.52
C ASN A 122 -24.74 2.82 -14.64
N ARG A 123 -23.81 3.77 -14.49
CA ARG A 123 -24.04 5.22 -14.61
C ARG A 123 -23.39 5.84 -15.86
N VAL A 124 -22.52 5.09 -16.54
CA VAL A 124 -21.81 5.54 -17.75
C VAL A 124 -22.66 5.27 -19.00
N SER A 125 -22.67 6.17 -19.98
CA SER A 125 -23.41 5.97 -21.24
C SER A 125 -22.64 5.02 -22.16
N ASN A 126 -21.44 5.43 -22.58
CA ASN A 126 -20.59 4.68 -23.50
C ASN A 126 -19.16 4.62 -22.97
N VAL A 127 -18.46 3.53 -23.30
CA VAL A 127 -17.02 3.41 -23.08
C VAL A 127 -16.32 3.30 -24.43
N SER A 128 -15.19 3.97 -24.56
CA SER A 128 -14.31 3.81 -25.72
C SER A 128 -13.20 2.84 -25.35
N HIS A 129 -13.08 1.75 -26.09
CA HIS A 129 -12.02 0.74 -25.92
C HIS A 129 -11.51 0.33 -27.29
N ASP A 130 -10.20 0.37 -27.50
CA ASP A 130 -9.55 0.08 -28.79
C ASP A 130 -10.20 0.83 -29.98
N HIS A 131 -10.54 2.11 -29.74
CA HIS A 131 -11.20 3.01 -30.69
C HIS A 131 -12.62 2.62 -31.11
N ILE A 132 -13.23 1.66 -30.41
CA ILE A 132 -14.62 1.26 -30.59
C ILE A 132 -15.42 1.82 -29.42
N ASP A 133 -16.43 2.63 -29.74
CA ASP A 133 -17.41 3.09 -28.77
C ASP A 133 -18.48 2.02 -28.61
N MET A 134 -18.75 1.61 -27.36
CA MET A 134 -19.80 0.67 -27.03
C MET A 134 -20.60 1.13 -25.81
N PRO A 135 -21.91 0.84 -25.75
CA PRO A 135 -22.71 1.13 -24.57
C PRO A 135 -22.16 0.41 -23.34
N ALA A 136 -21.99 1.15 -22.23
CA ALA A 136 -21.48 0.57 -21.00
C ALA A 136 -22.43 -0.54 -20.46
N ALA A 137 -23.73 -0.38 -20.72
CA ALA A 137 -24.75 -1.36 -20.36
C ALA A 137 -24.53 -2.73 -21.03
N ASP A 138 -24.06 -2.75 -22.29
CA ASP A 138 -23.82 -3.99 -23.01
C ASP A 138 -22.61 -4.75 -22.43
N ILE A 139 -21.58 -4.02 -22.01
CA ILE A 139 -20.40 -4.59 -21.32
C ILE A 139 -20.83 -5.22 -20.00
N VAL A 140 -21.62 -4.48 -19.19
CA VAL A 140 -22.12 -4.98 -17.90
C VAL A 140 -22.97 -6.22 -18.13
N LYS A 141 -23.94 -6.16 -19.05
CA LYS A 141 -24.82 -7.28 -19.37
C LYS A 141 -24.02 -8.51 -19.79
N ALA A 142 -23.08 -8.37 -20.72
CA ALA A 142 -22.26 -9.48 -21.17
C ALA A 142 -21.48 -10.16 -20.03
N LYS A 143 -20.96 -9.37 -19.07
CA LYS A 143 -20.24 -9.91 -17.90
C LYS A 143 -21.19 -10.55 -16.89
N THR A 144 -22.35 -9.96 -16.64
CA THR A 144 -23.37 -10.51 -15.74
C THR A 144 -23.93 -11.82 -16.28
N ASP A 145 -24.25 -11.90 -17.58
CA ASP A 145 -24.72 -13.13 -18.22
C ASP A 145 -23.71 -14.28 -18.05
N LEU A 146 -22.40 -14.00 -18.17
CA LEU A 146 -21.34 -14.97 -17.94
C LEU A 146 -21.21 -15.41 -16.47
N ILE A 147 -21.45 -14.49 -15.53
CA ILE A 147 -21.42 -14.80 -14.09
C ILE A 147 -22.60 -15.69 -13.72
N GLU A 148 -23.81 -15.34 -14.17
CA GLU A 148 -25.03 -16.10 -13.88
C GLU A 148 -24.98 -17.52 -14.49
N ALA A 149 -24.31 -17.69 -15.63
CA ALA A 149 -24.13 -18.99 -16.27
C ALA A 149 -23.04 -19.87 -15.63
N ASN A 150 -22.19 -19.33 -14.75
CA ASN A 150 -21.03 -20.05 -14.21
C ASN A 150 -21.33 -20.67 -12.84
N PRO A 151 -21.32 -22.01 -12.68
CA PRO A 151 -21.67 -22.68 -11.43
C PRO A 151 -20.65 -22.47 -10.31
N ASN A 152 -19.43 -22.03 -10.62
CA ASN A 152 -18.38 -21.75 -9.64
C ASN A 152 -18.43 -20.30 -9.13
N ILE A 153 -19.38 -19.49 -9.60
CA ILE A 153 -19.54 -18.10 -9.17
C ILE A 153 -20.87 -17.94 -8.44
N THR A 154 -20.80 -17.42 -7.21
CA THR A 154 -21.98 -17.01 -6.45
C THR A 154 -21.92 -15.51 -6.21
N ALA A 155 -22.96 -14.78 -6.56
CA ALA A 155 -23.05 -13.34 -6.35
C ALA A 155 -24.08 -13.00 -5.26
N TYR A 156 -23.61 -12.39 -4.18
CA TYR A 156 -24.42 -11.81 -3.12
C TYR A 156 -24.58 -10.31 -3.38
N THR A 157 -25.76 -9.90 -3.84
CA THR A 157 -26.13 -8.48 -4.05
C THR A 157 -26.92 -7.94 -2.86
N SER A 158 -26.99 -6.62 -2.70
CA SER A 158 -27.57 -5.98 -1.51
C SER A 158 -26.98 -6.57 -0.22
N THR A 159 -25.66 -6.80 -0.23
CA THR A 159 -24.97 -7.54 0.83
C THR A 159 -23.79 -6.75 1.38
N GLU A 160 -23.72 -6.68 2.71
CA GLU A 160 -22.63 -6.06 3.44
C GLU A 160 -21.85 -7.09 4.26
N ILE A 161 -20.58 -6.79 4.54
CA ILE A 161 -19.70 -7.62 5.37
C ILE A 161 -19.85 -7.17 6.82
N GLU A 162 -20.31 -8.05 7.70
CA GLU A 162 -20.41 -7.76 9.13
C GLU A 162 -19.09 -8.05 9.86
N SER A 163 -18.42 -9.14 9.49
CA SER A 163 -17.11 -9.45 10.05
C SER A 163 -16.28 -10.36 9.14
N VAL A 164 -14.96 -10.16 9.19
CA VAL A 164 -13.96 -11.09 8.63
C VAL A 164 -13.02 -11.46 9.75
N ASN A 165 -13.00 -12.73 10.11
CA ASN A 165 -12.11 -13.28 11.12
C ASN A 165 -11.20 -14.34 10.49
N GLY A 166 -10.07 -14.63 11.13
CA GLY A 166 -9.14 -15.64 10.66
C GLY A 166 -7.97 -15.07 9.83
N TYR A 167 -7.42 -15.90 8.96
CA TYR A 167 -6.22 -15.62 8.17
C TYR A 167 -6.31 -16.29 6.80
N ILE A 168 -5.37 -15.97 5.91
CA ILE A 168 -5.23 -16.61 4.60
C ILE A 168 -5.39 -18.13 4.68
N GLY A 169 -6.26 -18.66 3.82
CA GLY A 169 -6.68 -20.07 3.77
C GLY A 169 -7.85 -20.40 4.69
N ASN A 170 -8.14 -19.60 5.72
CA ASN A 170 -9.06 -19.93 6.81
C ASN A 170 -9.81 -18.68 7.33
N TYR A 171 -10.35 -17.87 6.42
CA TYR A 171 -11.23 -16.76 6.80
C TYR A 171 -12.64 -17.27 7.11
N LYS A 172 -13.18 -16.83 8.25
CA LYS A 172 -14.59 -16.97 8.60
C LYS A 172 -15.26 -15.62 8.38
N VAL A 173 -16.11 -15.55 7.36
CA VAL A 173 -16.78 -14.32 6.94
C VAL A 173 -18.25 -14.40 7.30
N VAL A 174 -18.75 -13.33 7.92
CA VAL A 174 -20.18 -13.16 8.21
C VAL A 174 -20.69 -12.02 7.33
N LEU A 175 -21.69 -12.32 6.50
CA LEU A 175 -22.35 -11.38 5.61
C LEU A 175 -23.77 -11.11 6.10
N ASN A 176 -24.23 -9.88 5.89
CA ASN A 176 -25.64 -9.50 5.97
C ASN A 176 -26.18 -9.36 4.55
N SER A 177 -26.92 -10.36 4.09
CA SER A 177 -27.50 -10.41 2.75
C SER A 177 -29.01 -10.22 2.87
N ASN A 178 -29.52 -9.04 2.50
CA ASN A 178 -30.96 -8.71 2.59
C ASN A 178 -31.57 -8.92 4.00
N GLY A 179 -30.80 -8.68 5.07
CA GLY A 179 -31.24 -8.88 6.45
C GLY A 179 -31.04 -10.31 6.98
N GLU A 180 -30.54 -11.24 6.15
CA GLU A 180 -30.18 -12.59 6.56
C GLU A 180 -28.67 -12.73 6.79
N THR A 181 -28.30 -13.42 7.85
CA THR A 181 -26.90 -13.73 8.15
C THR A 181 -26.42 -14.93 7.33
N VAL A 182 -25.40 -14.73 6.50
CA VAL A 182 -24.74 -15.78 5.72
C VAL A 182 -23.31 -15.97 6.23
N ASN A 183 -22.92 -17.21 6.52
CA ASN A 183 -21.57 -17.54 6.95
C ASN A 183 -20.80 -18.20 5.81
N LEU A 184 -19.62 -17.68 5.48
CA LEU A 184 -18.75 -18.21 4.43
C LEU A 184 -17.36 -18.55 4.99
N ASP A 185 -16.82 -19.66 4.48
CA ASP A 185 -15.43 -20.04 4.67
C ASP A 185 -14.64 -19.64 3.43
N ILE A 186 -13.69 -18.72 3.59
CA ILE A 186 -12.97 -18.09 2.48
C ILE A 186 -11.47 -18.34 2.64
N SER A 187 -10.81 -18.67 1.54
CA SER A 187 -9.37 -18.93 1.50
C SER A 187 -8.58 -17.68 1.10
N THR A 188 -9.06 -16.94 0.10
CA THR A 188 -8.41 -15.71 -0.37
C THR A 188 -9.41 -14.60 -0.63
N VAL A 189 -8.94 -13.35 -0.64
CA VAL A 189 -9.80 -12.18 -0.81
C VAL A 189 -9.26 -11.28 -1.91
N ILE A 190 -10.15 -10.74 -2.74
CA ILE A 190 -9.85 -9.71 -3.75
C ILE A 190 -10.67 -8.47 -3.41
N VAL A 191 -10.02 -7.33 -3.24
CA VAL A 191 -10.66 -6.04 -2.95
C VAL A 191 -10.81 -5.25 -4.27
N ALA A 192 -12.06 -4.99 -4.67
CA ALA A 192 -12.45 -4.37 -5.94
C ALA A 192 -13.60 -3.35 -5.75
N THR A 193 -13.62 -2.65 -4.62
CA THR A 193 -14.73 -1.76 -4.19
C THR A 193 -14.95 -0.52 -5.07
N GLY A 194 -14.00 -0.20 -5.95
CA GLY A 194 -14.11 0.90 -6.90
C GLY A 194 -13.83 2.27 -6.29
N MET A 195 -14.44 3.30 -6.89
CA MET A 195 -14.20 4.71 -6.58
C MET A 195 -15.48 5.53 -6.73
N ARG A 196 -15.45 6.76 -6.24
CA ARG A 196 -16.51 7.76 -6.44
C ARG A 196 -15.92 9.12 -6.80
N GLU A 197 -16.72 9.94 -7.48
CA GLU A 197 -16.39 11.35 -7.68
C GLU A 197 -16.33 12.08 -6.34
N ILE A 198 -15.43 13.04 -6.22
CA ILE A 198 -15.41 14.00 -5.11
C ILE A 198 -16.38 15.11 -5.49
N GLU A 199 -17.44 15.26 -4.68
CA GLU A 199 -18.43 16.33 -4.85
C GLU A 199 -17.72 17.70 -4.78
N PRO A 200 -17.82 18.55 -5.82
CA PRO A 200 -17.14 19.85 -5.85
C PRO A 200 -17.93 20.91 -5.07
N GLU A 201 -18.25 20.62 -3.81
CA GLU A 201 -19.07 21.48 -2.95
C GLU A 201 -18.50 22.90 -2.86
N GLY A 202 -19.36 23.89 -3.08
CA GLY A 202 -18.97 25.31 -3.05
C GLY A 202 -18.12 25.77 -4.23
N MET A 203 -17.75 24.89 -5.16
CA MET A 203 -16.96 25.25 -6.34
C MET A 203 -17.88 25.52 -7.55
N PHE A 204 -17.54 26.51 -8.37
CA PHE A 204 -18.14 26.73 -9.69
C PHE A 204 -19.67 26.78 -9.76
N GLN A 205 -20.34 27.23 -8.69
CA GLN A 205 -21.81 27.23 -8.57
C GLN A 205 -22.45 25.83 -8.54
N TYR A 206 -21.68 24.77 -8.30
CA TYR A 206 -22.20 23.43 -8.09
C TYR A 206 -23.16 23.39 -6.88
N GLY A 207 -24.29 22.70 -7.02
CA GLY A 207 -25.41 22.70 -6.06
C GLY A 207 -26.28 23.96 -6.10
N ASN A 208 -25.72 25.11 -6.50
CA ASN A 208 -26.46 26.39 -6.59
C ASN A 208 -27.10 26.63 -7.96
N ASP A 209 -26.67 25.93 -9.01
CA ASP A 209 -27.26 26.00 -10.35
C ASP A 209 -27.38 24.61 -10.99
N PRO A 210 -28.59 24.16 -11.40
CA PRO A 210 -28.80 22.82 -11.97
C PRO A 210 -28.16 22.61 -13.37
N ARG A 211 -27.64 23.69 -13.99
CA ARG A 211 -26.85 23.64 -15.23
C ARG A 211 -25.38 23.27 -14.98
N VAL A 212 -24.94 23.24 -13.72
CA VAL A 212 -23.58 22.83 -13.35
C VAL A 212 -23.62 21.38 -12.92
N VAL A 213 -22.93 20.51 -13.66
CA VAL A 213 -22.94 19.06 -13.44
C VAL A 213 -21.54 18.48 -13.45
N THR A 214 -21.35 17.32 -12.83
CA THR A 214 -20.12 16.53 -12.97
C THR A 214 -20.10 15.74 -14.29
N GLN A 215 -18.94 15.16 -14.63
CA GLN A 215 -18.84 14.25 -15.77
C GLN A 215 -19.77 13.04 -15.62
N LEU A 216 -19.86 12.43 -14.43
CA LEU A 216 -20.74 11.29 -14.22
C LEU A 216 -22.22 11.65 -14.34
N GLN A 217 -22.63 12.83 -13.85
CA GLN A 217 -24.01 13.32 -14.04
C GLN A 217 -24.31 13.59 -15.52
N LEU A 218 -23.33 14.08 -16.30
CA LEU A 218 -23.46 14.21 -17.74
C LEU A 218 -23.63 12.83 -18.40
N GLU A 219 -22.86 11.82 -18.01
CA GLU A 219 -23.01 10.44 -18.52
C GLU A 219 -24.40 9.90 -18.29
N GLU A 220 -24.97 10.12 -17.10
CA GLU A 220 -26.32 9.68 -16.76
C GLU A 220 -27.36 10.35 -17.67
N ARG A 221 -27.23 11.67 -17.89
CA ARG A 221 -28.09 12.41 -18.83
C ARG A 221 -27.95 11.89 -20.26
N LEU A 222 -26.73 11.59 -20.71
CA LEU A 222 -26.48 11.03 -22.04
C LEU A 222 -27.06 9.62 -22.17
N ARG A 223 -26.93 8.79 -21.14
CA ARG A 223 -27.47 7.42 -21.08
C ARG A 223 -28.99 7.41 -21.17
N ASN A 224 -29.66 8.31 -20.45
CA ASN A 224 -31.11 8.40 -20.40
C ASN A 224 -31.70 9.22 -21.57
N SER A 225 -30.88 9.70 -22.51
CA SER A 225 -31.30 10.61 -23.60
C SER A 225 -31.93 11.92 -23.08
N GLU A 226 -31.51 12.37 -21.90
CA GLU A 226 -32.02 13.57 -21.21
C GLU A 226 -31.14 14.82 -21.43
N PHE A 227 -30.11 14.72 -22.28
CA PHE A 227 -29.18 15.82 -22.56
C PHE A 227 -29.87 17.13 -23.00
N GLY A 228 -31.09 17.07 -23.58
CA GLY A 228 -31.85 18.22 -24.07
C GLY A 228 -33.19 18.53 -23.39
N ILE A 229 -33.57 17.81 -22.32
CA ILE A 229 -34.92 17.94 -21.72
C ILE A 229 -34.85 18.83 -20.47
N ARG A 230 -34.90 20.15 -20.69
CA ARG A 230 -35.44 21.08 -19.71
C ARG A 230 -36.70 21.65 -20.33
N ASN A 231 -37.87 21.22 -19.83
CA ASN A 231 -39.21 21.73 -20.14
C ASN A 231 -39.24 22.81 -21.24
N SER A 232 -39.36 22.37 -22.49
CA SER A 232 -39.84 23.10 -23.67
C SER A 232 -39.24 24.45 -24.09
N GLU A 233 -38.23 25.07 -23.46
CA GLU A 233 -37.82 26.45 -23.86
C GLU A 233 -36.31 26.79 -23.95
N SER A 234 -35.35 25.89 -23.72
CA SER A 234 -33.93 26.24 -23.99
C SER A 234 -33.10 25.10 -24.57
N GLU A 235 -32.79 25.19 -25.86
CA GLU A 235 -31.84 24.33 -26.57
C GLU A 235 -30.41 24.62 -26.07
N ILE A 236 -29.67 23.58 -25.64
CA ILE A 236 -28.26 23.72 -25.22
C ILE A 236 -27.42 24.02 -26.47
N LYS A 237 -26.80 25.20 -26.53
CA LYS A 237 -25.93 25.61 -27.65
C LYS A 237 -24.47 25.77 -27.25
N ASN A 238 -24.19 26.03 -25.98
CA ASN A 238 -22.85 26.27 -25.48
C ASN A 238 -22.57 25.40 -24.26
N VAL A 239 -21.61 24.49 -24.40
CA VAL A 239 -21.11 23.64 -23.32
C VAL A 239 -19.68 24.04 -22.98
N VAL A 240 -19.41 24.22 -21.70
CA VAL A 240 -18.05 24.43 -21.19
C VAL A 240 -17.72 23.28 -20.25
N ILE A 241 -16.57 22.66 -20.44
CA ILE A 241 -16.03 21.61 -19.59
C ILE A 241 -14.80 22.15 -18.87
N ILE A 242 -14.76 22.10 -17.54
CA ILE A 242 -13.61 22.52 -16.73
C ILE A 242 -12.88 21.28 -16.23
N ASN A 243 -11.62 21.13 -16.64
CA ASN A 243 -10.77 20.02 -16.21
C ASN A 243 -10.00 20.30 -14.93
N CYS A 244 -9.68 19.21 -14.22
CA CYS A 244 -8.89 19.20 -13.00
C CYS A 244 -9.56 19.95 -11.84
N VAL A 245 -10.87 19.80 -11.66
CA VAL A 245 -11.62 20.37 -10.52
C VAL A 245 -11.32 19.53 -9.29
N GLY A 246 -10.80 20.14 -8.23
CA GLY A 246 -10.41 19.42 -7.01
C GLY A 246 -9.30 18.37 -7.20
N SER A 247 -8.47 18.49 -8.24
CA SER A 247 -7.33 17.59 -8.53
C SER A 247 -6.16 18.37 -9.12
N LYS A 248 -4.97 17.74 -9.21
CA LYS A 248 -3.70 18.39 -9.63
C LYS A 248 -3.47 19.69 -8.84
N ASN A 249 -3.39 19.58 -7.52
CA ASN A 249 -3.13 20.68 -6.59
C ASN A 249 -2.16 20.21 -5.49
N GLU A 250 -1.88 21.05 -4.49
CA GLU A 250 -0.94 20.74 -3.40
C GLU A 250 -1.37 19.52 -2.55
N GLU A 251 -2.67 19.23 -2.49
CA GLU A 251 -3.24 18.15 -1.68
C GLU A 251 -3.42 16.84 -2.44
N ARG A 252 -3.68 16.90 -3.76
CA ARG A 252 -4.09 15.76 -4.59
C ARG A 252 -3.45 15.78 -5.97
N GLY A 253 -2.99 14.61 -6.41
CA GLY A 253 -2.41 14.39 -7.74
C GLY A 253 -3.42 14.51 -8.90
N CYS A 254 -2.93 14.21 -10.10
CA CYS A 254 -3.76 14.10 -11.29
C CYS A 254 -4.66 12.87 -11.20
N CYS A 255 -5.93 12.99 -11.59
CA CYS A 255 -6.86 11.85 -11.59
C CYS A 255 -6.64 10.85 -12.74
N ALA A 256 -5.67 11.08 -13.63
CA ALA A 256 -5.30 10.28 -14.81
C ALA A 256 -6.38 10.14 -15.90
N ILE A 257 -7.64 9.91 -15.55
CA ILE A 257 -8.74 9.60 -16.48
C ILE A 257 -9.60 10.82 -16.86
N GLY A 258 -9.47 11.95 -16.16
CA GLY A 258 -10.34 13.11 -16.39
C GLY A 258 -10.22 13.71 -17.80
N CYS A 259 -8.99 13.84 -18.31
CA CYS A 259 -8.74 14.34 -19.66
C CYS A 259 -9.40 13.46 -20.75
N PRO A 260 -9.15 12.14 -20.81
CA PRO A 260 -9.79 11.30 -21.82
C PRO A 260 -11.32 11.27 -21.69
N VAL A 261 -11.87 11.27 -20.47
CA VAL A 261 -13.33 11.36 -20.24
C VAL A 261 -13.91 12.66 -20.80
N SER A 262 -13.25 13.80 -20.56
CA SER A 262 -13.72 15.11 -21.06
C SER A 262 -13.77 15.16 -22.59
N VAL A 263 -12.78 14.58 -23.27
CA VAL A 263 -12.71 14.52 -24.74
C VAL A 263 -13.77 13.58 -25.29
N LYS A 264 -13.94 12.40 -24.67
CA LYS A 264 -14.97 11.43 -25.04
C LYS A 264 -16.37 12.05 -24.97
N ASN A 265 -16.68 12.76 -23.88
CA ASN A 265 -17.98 13.37 -23.70
C ASN A 265 -18.21 14.58 -24.61
N ALA A 266 -17.17 15.38 -24.88
CA ALA A 266 -17.26 16.44 -25.90
C ALA A 266 -17.61 15.88 -27.29
N LEU A 267 -17.01 14.76 -27.68
CA LEU A 267 -17.35 14.06 -28.92
C LEU A 267 -18.78 13.52 -28.92
N ALA A 268 -19.23 12.93 -27.81
CA ALA A 268 -20.61 12.46 -27.68
C ALA A 268 -21.63 13.60 -27.86
N ILE A 269 -21.36 14.78 -27.29
CA ILE A 269 -22.18 15.97 -27.48
C ILE A 269 -22.20 16.41 -28.95
N LYS A 270 -21.04 16.41 -29.62
CA LYS A 270 -20.95 16.73 -31.06
C LYS A 270 -21.66 15.73 -31.97
N LYS A 271 -21.83 14.48 -31.54
CA LYS A 271 -22.65 13.47 -32.24
C LYS A 271 -24.15 13.75 -32.11
N ILE A 272 -24.60 14.31 -30.99
CA ILE A 272 -26.00 14.73 -30.79
C ILE A 272 -26.33 15.90 -31.73
N SER A 273 -25.52 16.95 -31.72
CA SER A 273 -25.63 18.04 -32.68
C SER A 273 -24.27 18.69 -32.93
N LYS A 274 -23.93 18.83 -34.21
CA LYS A 274 -22.66 19.44 -34.65
C LYS A 274 -22.60 20.94 -34.33
N ASP A 275 -23.76 21.59 -34.20
CA ASP A 275 -23.91 23.03 -33.98
C ASP A 275 -23.66 23.44 -32.51
N ILE A 276 -23.63 22.49 -31.58
CA ILE A 276 -23.33 22.77 -30.18
C ILE A 276 -21.87 23.17 -30.04
N ASN A 277 -21.60 24.36 -29.53
CA ASN A 277 -20.26 24.83 -29.22
C ASN A 277 -19.76 24.16 -27.94
N VAL A 278 -18.64 23.44 -28.03
CA VAL A 278 -18.02 22.77 -26.87
C VAL A 278 -16.63 23.35 -26.64
N HIS A 279 -16.38 23.79 -25.40
CA HIS A 279 -15.07 24.29 -24.97
C HIS A 279 -14.56 23.41 -23.83
N ILE A 280 -13.31 22.94 -23.92
CA ILE A 280 -12.60 22.24 -22.84
C ILE A 280 -11.55 23.19 -22.29
N LEU A 281 -11.70 23.56 -21.01
CA LEU A 281 -10.73 24.34 -20.26
C LEU A 281 -9.80 23.37 -19.53
N TYR A 282 -8.49 23.48 -19.74
CA TYR A 282 -7.52 22.53 -19.19
C TYR A 282 -6.20 23.19 -18.78
N ARG A 283 -5.41 22.51 -17.95
CA ARG A 283 -4.02 22.90 -17.65
C ARG A 283 -3.04 22.16 -18.53
N ASP A 284 -3.15 20.83 -18.52
CA ASP A 284 -2.45 19.92 -19.41
C ASP A 284 -3.42 18.82 -19.88
N MET A 285 -3.17 18.29 -21.07
CA MET A 285 -3.91 17.13 -21.58
C MET A 285 -3.08 15.87 -21.32
N SER A 286 -3.38 15.20 -20.21
CA SER A 286 -2.76 13.91 -19.87
C SER A 286 -3.54 12.78 -20.55
N MET A 287 -3.08 12.39 -21.74
CA MET A 287 -3.64 11.30 -22.54
C MET A 287 -2.51 10.44 -23.09
N VAL A 288 -2.68 9.12 -23.11
CA VAL A 288 -1.67 8.20 -23.64
C VAL A 288 -1.69 8.23 -25.17
N LYS A 289 -0.62 7.72 -25.82
CA LYS A 289 -0.45 7.78 -27.28
C LYS A 289 -1.66 7.28 -28.06
N ASP A 290 -2.25 6.18 -27.63
CA ASP A 290 -3.40 5.57 -28.31
C ASP A 290 -4.65 6.46 -28.21
N GLU A 291 -4.78 7.27 -27.16
CA GLU A 291 -5.92 8.17 -27.00
C GLU A 291 -5.82 9.45 -27.86
N GLN A 292 -4.66 9.70 -28.49
CA GLN A 292 -4.43 10.89 -29.32
C GLN A 292 -5.43 10.99 -30.48
N ILE A 293 -5.90 9.86 -31.01
CA ILE A 293 -6.90 9.84 -32.09
C ILE A 293 -8.22 10.51 -31.68
N HIS A 294 -8.65 10.33 -30.43
CA HIS A 294 -9.87 10.96 -29.91
C HIS A 294 -9.69 12.47 -29.75
N LEU A 295 -8.50 12.91 -29.33
CA LEU A 295 -8.19 14.34 -29.26
C LEU A 295 -8.21 14.99 -30.65
N GLN A 296 -7.67 14.33 -31.67
CA GLN A 296 -7.72 14.83 -33.05
C GLN A 296 -9.14 14.84 -33.61
N ALA A 297 -9.93 13.79 -33.34
CA ALA A 297 -11.32 13.74 -33.71
C ALA A 297 -12.13 14.88 -33.06
N ALA A 298 -11.88 15.18 -31.78
CA ALA A 298 -12.54 16.29 -31.09
C ALA A 298 -12.21 17.64 -31.71
N LYS A 299 -10.93 17.88 -32.04
CA LYS A 299 -10.50 19.09 -32.76
C LYS A 299 -11.17 19.19 -34.13
N ALA A 300 -11.19 18.10 -34.90
CA ALA A 300 -11.84 18.04 -36.21
C ALA A 300 -13.36 18.27 -36.13
N ALA A 301 -14.00 17.85 -35.04
CA ALA A 301 -15.42 18.11 -34.76
C ALA A 301 -15.69 19.55 -34.27
N GLY A 302 -14.67 20.40 -34.19
CA GLY A 302 -14.79 21.80 -33.78
C GLY A 302 -14.87 22.02 -32.27
N VAL A 303 -14.41 21.07 -31.45
CA VAL A 303 -14.22 21.28 -30.00
C VAL A 303 -13.05 22.23 -29.80
N LYS A 304 -13.26 23.28 -29.00
CA LYS A 304 -12.25 24.30 -28.70
C LYS A 304 -11.56 23.96 -27.39
N PHE A 305 -10.24 24.18 -27.35
CA PHE A 305 -9.40 23.88 -26.19
C PHE A 305 -8.75 25.16 -25.70
N LEU A 306 -8.98 25.53 -24.44
CA LEU A 306 -8.42 26.73 -23.81
C LEU A 306 -7.54 26.31 -22.64
N ARG A 307 -6.27 26.71 -22.65
CA ARG A 307 -5.28 26.32 -21.66
C ARG A 307 -5.16 27.39 -20.59
N PHE A 308 -5.50 27.10 -19.34
CA PHE A 308 -5.32 28.04 -18.23
C PHE A 308 -4.07 27.70 -17.39
N PRO A 309 -3.42 28.69 -16.76
CA PRO A 309 -2.21 28.46 -15.97
C PRO A 309 -2.54 27.84 -14.59
N ASP A 310 -1.54 27.19 -13.98
CA ASP A 310 -1.72 26.47 -12.70
C ASP A 310 -2.13 27.40 -11.54
N ASP A 311 -1.73 28.67 -11.58
CA ASP A 311 -1.95 29.69 -10.54
C ASP A 311 -3.20 30.57 -10.77
N ARG A 312 -3.87 30.44 -11.91
CA ARG A 312 -5.09 31.19 -12.24
C ARG A 312 -6.16 30.28 -12.83
N TYR A 313 -6.97 29.71 -11.95
CA TYR A 313 -8.09 28.85 -12.29
C TYR A 313 -9.25 29.65 -12.93
N PRO A 314 -10.07 29.06 -13.82
CA PRO A 314 -11.28 29.70 -14.33
C PRO A 314 -12.22 30.17 -13.21
N GLU A 315 -12.84 31.33 -13.38
CA GLU A 315 -13.84 31.86 -12.45
C GLU A 315 -15.25 31.65 -13.00
N VAL A 316 -16.19 31.23 -12.15
CA VAL A 316 -17.58 30.99 -12.55
C VAL A 316 -18.52 31.83 -11.71
N THR A 317 -19.23 32.74 -12.38
CA THR A 317 -20.18 33.68 -11.78
C THR A 317 -21.56 33.55 -12.40
N LYS A 318 -22.57 34.10 -11.72
CA LYS A 318 -23.91 34.31 -12.30
C LYS A 318 -24.08 35.79 -12.61
N GLU A 319 -24.38 36.09 -13.87
CA GLU A 319 -24.65 37.45 -14.35
C GLU A 319 -26.03 37.44 -14.99
N ASP A 320 -26.95 38.25 -14.48
CA ASP A 320 -28.34 38.35 -14.96
C ASP A 320 -29.04 36.98 -15.09
N GLY A 321 -28.78 36.07 -14.13
CA GLY A 321 -29.33 34.71 -14.13
C GLY A 321 -28.64 33.72 -15.08
N ASN A 322 -27.66 34.15 -15.87
CA ASN A 322 -26.87 33.31 -16.77
C ASN A 322 -25.51 32.96 -16.18
N LEU A 323 -25.02 31.76 -16.49
CA LEU A 323 -23.66 31.37 -16.10
C LEU A 323 -22.65 32.13 -16.97
N SER A 324 -21.58 32.59 -16.34
CA SER A 324 -20.41 33.18 -17.01
C SER A 324 -19.15 32.50 -16.50
N VAL A 325 -18.27 32.13 -17.43
CA VAL A 325 -16.96 31.52 -17.14
C VAL A 325 -15.87 32.43 -17.67
N SER A 326 -15.07 33.01 -16.79
CA SER A 326 -13.88 33.78 -17.14
C SER A 326 -12.66 32.88 -17.12
N VAL A 327 -11.91 32.82 -18.22
CA VAL A 327 -10.70 32.00 -18.34
C VAL A 327 -9.58 32.79 -18.99
N ASN A 328 -8.40 32.75 -18.39
CA ASN A 328 -7.19 33.27 -19.01
C ASN A 328 -6.56 32.17 -19.88
N ASP A 329 -6.53 32.38 -21.20
CA ASP A 329 -5.91 31.43 -22.11
C ASP A 329 -4.42 31.75 -22.27
N LEU A 330 -3.59 30.82 -21.79
CA LEU A 330 -2.13 30.91 -21.80
C LEU A 330 -1.55 30.95 -23.22
N LEU A 331 -2.22 30.33 -24.19
CA LEU A 331 -1.71 30.23 -25.57
C LEU A 331 -1.94 31.52 -26.36
N LEU A 332 -3.09 32.18 -26.12
CA LEU A 332 -3.48 33.43 -26.76
C LEU A 332 -3.08 34.66 -25.95
N GLY A 333 -2.73 34.49 -24.67
CA GLY A 333 -2.32 35.57 -23.78
C GLY A 333 -3.46 36.54 -23.43
N SER A 334 -4.72 36.09 -23.55
CA SER A 334 -5.91 36.92 -23.39
C SER A 334 -6.96 36.24 -22.52
N GLU A 335 -7.80 37.06 -21.89
CA GLU A 335 -8.93 36.59 -21.09
C GLU A 335 -10.19 36.46 -21.95
N TYR A 336 -10.87 35.32 -21.82
CA TYR A 336 -12.11 35.02 -22.50
C TYR A 336 -13.23 34.86 -21.50
N LYS A 337 -14.40 35.38 -21.87
CA LYS A 337 -15.64 35.21 -21.12
C LYS A 337 -16.61 34.35 -21.93
N LEU A 338 -16.90 33.17 -21.41
CA LEU A 338 -17.79 32.18 -22.03
C LEU A 338 -19.13 32.17 -21.29
N ARG A 339 -20.23 31.99 -22.03
CA ARG A 339 -21.59 31.91 -21.47
C ARG A 339 -22.17 30.49 -21.72
N PRO A 340 -21.92 29.53 -20.82
CA PRO A 340 -22.42 28.18 -21.00
C PRO A 340 -23.92 28.07 -20.70
N ASP A 341 -24.61 27.31 -21.53
CA ASP A 341 -25.94 26.76 -21.24
C ASP A 341 -25.83 25.52 -20.33
N LEU A 342 -24.70 24.82 -20.41
CA LEU A 342 -24.31 23.69 -19.56
C LEU A 342 -22.83 23.80 -19.17
N LEU A 343 -22.55 23.72 -17.86
CA LEU A 343 -21.20 23.68 -17.32
C LEU A 343 -20.92 22.28 -16.77
N VAL A 344 -19.85 21.65 -17.26
CA VAL A 344 -19.47 20.29 -16.88
C VAL A 344 -18.15 20.34 -16.12
N LEU A 345 -18.11 19.74 -14.93
CA LEU A 345 -16.95 19.71 -14.06
C LEU A 345 -16.29 18.32 -14.10
N THR A 346 -15.03 18.27 -14.52
CA THR A 346 -14.23 17.05 -14.43
C THR A 346 -13.52 17.04 -13.08
N VAL A 347 -14.16 16.37 -12.12
CA VAL A 347 -13.74 16.34 -10.72
C VAL A 347 -12.69 15.26 -10.43
N GLY A 348 -12.03 15.38 -9.29
CA GLY A 348 -11.20 14.32 -8.73
C GLY A 348 -12.02 13.12 -8.24
N PHE A 349 -11.34 12.01 -7.95
CA PHE A 349 -11.95 10.80 -7.42
C PHE A 349 -11.31 10.44 -6.07
N THR A 350 -12.08 9.75 -5.24
CA THR A 350 -11.64 9.09 -4.02
C THR A 350 -12.17 7.66 -4.01
N GLY A 351 -11.62 6.80 -3.15
CA GLY A 351 -12.15 5.46 -2.99
C GLY A 351 -13.58 5.46 -2.43
N ASP A 352 -14.25 4.32 -2.57
CA ASP A 352 -15.62 4.11 -2.13
C ASP A 352 -15.82 4.35 -0.61
N GLU A 353 -17.03 4.69 -0.20
CA GLU A 353 -17.38 4.93 1.22
C GLU A 353 -17.14 3.71 2.12
N THR A 354 -17.08 2.50 1.56
CA THR A 354 -16.81 1.25 2.30
C THR A 354 -15.35 1.11 2.74
N ILE A 355 -14.44 1.99 2.32
CA ILE A 355 -13.00 1.85 2.59
C ILE A 355 -12.69 1.64 4.07
N ASP A 356 -13.25 2.44 4.97
CA ASP A 356 -12.91 2.36 6.39
C ASP A 356 -13.40 1.05 7.03
N ALA A 357 -14.58 0.58 6.64
CA ALA A 357 -15.13 -0.70 7.08
C ALA A 357 -14.24 -1.86 6.62
N ILE A 358 -13.92 -1.92 5.31
CA ILE A 358 -13.07 -2.98 4.74
C ILE A 358 -11.65 -2.93 5.32
N ARG A 359 -11.11 -1.72 5.56
CA ARG A 359 -9.82 -1.53 6.24
C ARG A 359 -9.83 -2.16 7.63
N GLY A 360 -10.92 -1.96 8.38
CA GLY A 360 -11.11 -2.54 9.71
C GLY A 360 -11.16 -4.06 9.68
N HIS A 361 -11.97 -4.64 8.78
CA HIS A 361 -12.15 -6.09 8.68
C HIS A 361 -10.88 -6.83 8.21
N LEU A 362 -10.23 -6.35 7.16
CA LEU A 362 -9.07 -7.01 6.56
C LEU A 362 -7.72 -6.56 7.11
N LYS A 363 -7.70 -5.52 7.97
CA LYS A 363 -6.48 -4.90 8.53
C LYS A 363 -5.49 -4.44 7.46
N ILE A 364 -6.00 -3.94 6.35
CA ILE A 364 -5.23 -3.42 5.21
C ILE A 364 -5.00 -1.91 5.34
N SER A 365 -4.23 -1.30 4.43
CA SER A 365 -3.82 0.12 4.51
C SER A 365 -4.41 0.95 3.37
N THR A 366 -4.51 2.27 3.60
CA THR A 366 -4.94 3.27 2.61
C THR A 366 -3.86 4.33 2.39
N ASN A 367 -3.93 5.01 1.25
CA ASN A 367 -3.05 6.12 0.91
C ASN A 367 -3.68 7.47 1.28
N LYS A 368 -2.90 8.56 1.16
CA LYS A 368 -3.35 9.93 1.51
C LYS A 368 -4.47 10.45 0.60
N GLU A 369 -4.65 9.89 -0.59
CA GLU A 369 -5.69 10.30 -1.53
C GLU A 369 -7.04 9.61 -1.28
N GLY A 370 -7.09 8.69 -0.31
CA GLY A 370 -8.32 7.98 0.07
C GLY A 370 -8.58 6.72 -0.75
N PHE A 371 -7.54 6.05 -1.26
CA PHE A 371 -7.63 4.72 -1.89
C PHE A 371 -6.89 3.66 -1.09
N PHE A 372 -7.08 2.37 -1.41
CA PHE A 372 -6.27 1.30 -0.83
C PHE A 372 -4.81 1.37 -1.31
N GLN A 373 -3.89 1.06 -0.40
CA GLN A 373 -2.46 1.08 -0.65
C GLN A 373 -1.95 -0.33 -0.97
N GLU A 374 -1.43 -0.52 -2.18
CA GLU A 374 -0.73 -1.74 -2.57
C GLU A 374 0.56 -1.94 -1.78
N ARG A 375 1.05 -3.19 -1.71
CA ARG A 375 2.29 -3.59 -1.05
C ARG A 375 3.49 -2.83 -1.58
N HIS A 376 3.60 -2.75 -2.91
CA HIS A 376 4.65 -1.99 -3.58
C HIS A 376 4.29 -1.72 -5.04
N ILE A 377 4.41 -0.48 -5.47
CA ILE A 377 4.02 -0.01 -6.82
C ILE A 377 4.64 -0.80 -7.98
N LYS A 378 5.82 -1.42 -7.79
CA LYS A 378 6.49 -2.25 -8.81
C LYS A 378 6.55 -3.75 -8.51
N LEU A 379 6.57 -4.14 -7.23
CA LEU A 379 6.93 -5.51 -6.81
C LEU A 379 5.73 -6.30 -6.29
N GLY A 380 4.63 -5.62 -5.97
CA GLY A 380 3.36 -6.21 -5.62
C GLY A 380 2.27 -5.17 -5.86
N PRO A 381 2.06 -4.73 -7.12
CA PRO A 381 1.12 -3.66 -7.43
C PRO A 381 -0.35 -4.05 -7.20
N LEU A 382 -0.62 -5.35 -7.06
CA LEU A 382 -1.94 -5.94 -6.83
C LEU A 382 -2.03 -6.71 -5.52
N ASP A 383 -0.97 -6.68 -4.71
CA ASP A 383 -0.93 -7.37 -3.42
C ASP A 383 -1.13 -6.35 -2.30
N PHE A 384 -1.77 -6.76 -1.21
CA PHE A 384 -1.56 -6.07 0.07
C PHE A 384 -0.29 -6.59 0.77
N PRO A 385 0.22 -5.86 1.77
CA PRO A 385 1.20 -6.44 2.70
C PRO A 385 0.67 -7.65 3.47
N ALA A 386 -0.65 -7.76 3.62
CA ALA A 386 -1.30 -8.95 4.16
C ALA A 386 -1.39 -10.03 3.08
N ASP A 387 -0.81 -11.20 3.34
CA ASP A 387 -0.85 -12.33 2.42
C ASP A 387 -2.28 -12.79 2.15
N GLY A 388 -2.55 -13.21 0.91
CA GLY A 388 -3.84 -13.79 0.53
C GLY A 388 -4.95 -12.77 0.27
N VAL A 389 -4.62 -11.48 0.34
CA VAL A 389 -5.50 -10.37 -0.03
C VAL A 389 -4.90 -9.64 -1.23
N ALA A 390 -5.63 -9.64 -2.34
CA ALA A 390 -5.28 -8.92 -3.56
C ALA A 390 -6.13 -7.65 -3.72
N LEU A 391 -5.67 -6.73 -4.56
CA LEU A 391 -6.25 -5.43 -4.85
C LEU A 391 -6.31 -5.21 -6.36
N CYS A 392 -7.45 -4.74 -6.88
CA CYS A 392 -7.56 -4.39 -8.30
C CYS A 392 -8.53 -3.25 -8.60
N GLY A 393 -8.34 -2.68 -9.80
CA GLY A 393 -9.26 -1.73 -10.40
C GLY A 393 -9.26 -0.38 -9.69
N CYS A 394 -10.41 0.28 -9.72
CA CYS A 394 -10.55 1.64 -9.19
C CYS A 394 -10.45 1.75 -7.66
N ALA A 395 -10.41 0.63 -6.94
CA ALA A 395 -10.19 0.58 -5.49
C ALA A 395 -8.80 1.09 -5.08
N LYS A 396 -7.83 1.04 -6.02
CA LYS A 396 -6.43 1.45 -5.82
C LYS A 396 -6.16 2.90 -6.26
N ASN A 397 -6.73 3.30 -7.40
CA ASN A 397 -6.68 4.64 -7.98
C ASN A 397 -7.57 4.66 -9.24
N PRO A 398 -7.90 5.84 -9.82
CA PRO A 398 -8.74 5.91 -11.02
C PRO A 398 -8.06 5.29 -12.24
N LYS A 399 -8.82 4.48 -12.99
CA LYS A 399 -8.32 3.71 -14.13
C LYS A 399 -9.30 3.66 -15.29
N THR A 400 -8.76 3.41 -16.48
CA THR A 400 -9.55 3.10 -17.68
C THR A 400 -10.20 1.72 -17.58
N LEU A 401 -11.12 1.43 -18.50
CA LEU A 401 -11.75 0.11 -18.64
C LEU A 401 -10.71 -1.01 -18.81
N LYS A 402 -9.74 -0.78 -19.69
CA LYS A 402 -8.69 -1.74 -20.04
C LYS A 402 -7.84 -2.10 -18.82
N GLU A 403 -7.28 -1.09 -18.17
CA GLU A 403 -6.44 -1.28 -16.98
C GLU A 403 -7.22 -1.95 -15.84
N THR A 404 -8.51 -1.64 -15.71
CA THR A 404 -9.39 -2.28 -14.71
C THR A 404 -9.57 -3.77 -14.97
N CYS A 405 -9.76 -4.17 -16.23
CA CYS A 405 -9.83 -5.59 -16.61
C CYS A 405 -8.48 -6.29 -16.39
N GLU A 406 -7.38 -5.67 -16.81
CA GLU A 406 -6.03 -6.22 -16.67
C GLU A 406 -5.64 -6.43 -15.19
N GLU A 407 -5.91 -5.45 -14.32
CA GLU A 407 -5.70 -5.62 -12.88
C GLU A 407 -6.65 -6.67 -12.27
N GLY A 408 -7.88 -6.81 -12.79
CA GLY A 408 -8.82 -7.86 -12.37
C GLY A 408 -8.29 -9.27 -12.66
N ILE A 409 -7.75 -9.49 -13.87
CA ILE A 409 -7.06 -10.74 -14.25
C ILE A 409 -5.84 -10.96 -13.35
N GLY A 410 -5.01 -9.93 -13.19
CA GLY A 410 -3.81 -10.00 -12.37
C GLY A 410 -4.11 -10.36 -10.91
N ALA A 411 -5.13 -9.75 -10.30
CA ALA A 411 -5.52 -10.06 -8.93
C ALA A 411 -6.06 -11.48 -8.78
N ALA A 412 -6.81 -11.99 -9.77
CA ALA A 412 -7.22 -13.38 -9.79
C ALA A 412 -6.02 -14.34 -9.81
N MET A 413 -4.99 -14.03 -10.61
CA MET A 413 -3.74 -14.81 -10.62
C MET A 413 -2.98 -14.74 -9.29
N ARG A 414 -2.98 -13.58 -8.60
CA ARG A 414 -2.32 -13.46 -7.29
C ARG A 414 -3.05 -14.25 -6.21
N ALA A 415 -4.38 -14.15 -6.18
CA ALA A 415 -5.21 -14.85 -5.21
C ALA A 415 -5.23 -16.38 -5.43
N SER A 416 -5.09 -16.84 -6.67
CA SER A 416 -5.12 -18.28 -6.98
C SER A 416 -3.84 -19.04 -6.63
N ILE A 417 -2.68 -18.38 -6.54
CA ILE A 417 -1.40 -19.02 -6.18
C ILE A 417 -1.50 -19.88 -4.91
N PRO A 418 -1.93 -19.34 -3.74
CA PRO A 418 -2.03 -20.14 -2.52
C PRO A 418 -3.11 -21.23 -2.62
N MET A 419 -4.23 -20.98 -3.30
CA MET A 419 -5.30 -21.98 -3.50
C MET A 419 -4.81 -23.15 -4.37
N LYS A 420 -4.02 -22.86 -5.41
CA LYS A 420 -3.43 -23.88 -6.29
C LYS A 420 -2.40 -24.72 -5.56
N ASN A 421 -1.60 -24.11 -4.68
CA ASN A 421 -0.64 -24.82 -3.86
C ASN A 421 -1.32 -25.69 -2.78
N GLY A 422 -2.54 -25.32 -2.36
CA GLY A 422 -3.29 -25.99 -1.30
C GLY A 422 -2.76 -25.72 0.10
N PHE A 423 -1.67 -24.96 0.21
CA PHE A 423 -1.11 -24.50 1.47
C PHE A 423 -0.33 -23.20 1.28
N ILE A 424 -0.10 -22.50 2.38
CA ILE A 424 0.91 -21.46 2.50
C ILE A 424 1.97 -21.87 3.50
N GLU A 425 3.21 -21.46 3.26
CA GLU A 425 4.29 -21.57 4.23
C GLU A 425 4.33 -20.26 5.01
N ALA A 426 3.92 -20.29 6.27
CA ALA A 426 4.14 -19.17 7.17
C ALA A 426 5.62 -19.14 7.55
N GLU A 427 6.22 -17.95 7.57
CA GLU A 427 7.57 -17.78 8.10
C GLU A 427 7.61 -18.28 9.55
N GLY A 428 8.60 -19.12 9.86
CA GLY A 428 8.87 -19.62 11.20
C GLY A 428 9.44 -18.56 12.14
N ILE A 429 9.58 -17.30 11.69
CA ILE A 429 9.93 -16.15 12.53
C ILE A 429 8.66 -15.72 13.28
N VAL A 430 8.24 -16.53 14.26
CA VAL A 430 7.02 -16.31 15.05
C VAL A 430 7.37 -16.06 16.51
N ALA A 431 6.37 -15.59 17.25
CA ALA A 431 6.47 -15.46 18.70
C ALA A 431 6.22 -16.82 19.36
N ASP A 432 6.98 -17.10 20.41
CA ASP A 432 6.79 -18.23 21.32
C ASP A 432 6.75 -17.72 22.76
N ILE A 433 5.92 -18.31 23.61
CA ILE A 433 5.68 -17.82 24.98
C ILE A 433 5.97 -18.94 25.98
N ASP A 434 6.96 -18.73 26.84
CA ASP A 434 7.21 -19.57 27.99
C ASP A 434 6.25 -19.18 29.13
N LEU A 435 5.27 -20.05 29.41
CA LEU A 435 4.28 -19.82 30.45
C LEU A 435 4.85 -19.94 31.88
N THR A 436 6.05 -20.49 32.07
CA THR A 436 6.66 -20.73 33.39
C THR A 436 6.77 -19.46 34.23
N ASN A 437 7.16 -18.35 33.60
CA ASN A 437 7.34 -17.05 34.26
C ASN A 437 6.25 -16.03 33.88
N CYS A 438 5.26 -16.43 33.09
CA CYS A 438 4.17 -15.58 32.64
C CYS A 438 3.19 -15.29 33.79
N ASP A 439 2.86 -14.02 34.01
CA ASP A 439 1.86 -13.59 34.99
C ASP A 439 0.49 -13.26 34.37
N SER A 440 0.30 -13.64 33.10
CA SER A 440 -0.96 -13.45 32.36
C SER A 440 -1.46 -11.98 32.31
N CYS A 441 -0.55 -11.01 32.34
CA CYS A 441 -0.87 -9.57 32.31
C CYS A 441 -1.59 -9.06 31.03
N SER A 442 -1.71 -9.90 30.00
CA SER A 442 -2.46 -9.63 28.75
C SER A 442 -1.93 -8.47 27.88
N ILE A 443 -0.73 -7.95 28.17
CA ILE A 443 -0.10 -6.88 27.37
C ILE A 443 0.18 -7.35 25.94
N CYS A 444 0.68 -8.58 25.79
CA CYS A 444 1.02 -9.18 24.50
C CYS A 444 -0.20 -9.33 23.57
N TRP A 445 -1.35 -9.77 24.12
CA TRP A 445 -2.63 -9.82 23.41
C TRP A 445 -3.06 -8.45 22.91
N LYS A 446 -3.11 -7.44 23.81
CA LYS A 446 -3.57 -6.09 23.47
C LYS A 446 -2.69 -5.37 22.46
N ARG A 447 -1.39 -5.66 22.46
CA ARG A 447 -0.42 -5.00 21.57
C ARG A 447 -0.25 -5.67 20.21
N CYS A 448 -0.72 -6.91 20.03
CA CYS A 448 -0.51 -7.63 18.77
C CYS A 448 -1.35 -7.01 17.64
N PRO A 449 -0.75 -6.36 16.62
CA PRO A 449 -1.52 -5.69 15.56
C PRO A 449 -2.25 -6.70 14.67
N TYR A 450 -1.73 -7.92 14.59
CA TYR A 450 -2.31 -9.02 13.82
C TYR A 450 -3.40 -9.78 14.57
N GLY A 451 -3.51 -9.60 15.89
CA GLY A 451 -4.37 -10.44 16.73
C GLY A 451 -3.91 -11.91 16.79
N ALA A 452 -2.62 -12.15 16.60
CA ALA A 452 -2.00 -13.48 16.62
C ALA A 452 -1.90 -14.08 18.03
N ILE A 453 -1.97 -13.25 19.07
CA ILE A 453 -1.98 -13.72 20.46
C ILE A 453 -3.43 -13.66 20.94
N LYS A 454 -3.95 -14.78 21.45
CA LYS A 454 -5.27 -14.87 22.10
C LYS A 454 -5.08 -15.19 23.57
N VAL A 455 -6.14 -15.00 24.35
CA VAL A 455 -6.18 -15.37 25.77
C VAL A 455 -7.12 -16.55 25.89
N ASN A 456 -6.63 -17.68 26.39
CA ASN A 456 -7.40 -18.90 26.56
C ASN A 456 -8.33 -18.82 27.80
N GLU A 457 -9.08 -19.88 28.07
CA GLU A 457 -10.01 -19.96 29.21
C GLU A 457 -9.30 -19.82 30.58
N ASN A 458 -8.03 -20.25 30.67
CA ASN A 458 -7.18 -20.11 31.85
C ASN A 458 -6.58 -18.72 32.01
N LYS A 459 -6.95 -17.77 31.13
CA LYS A 459 -6.38 -16.42 31.03
C LYS A 459 -4.92 -16.38 30.58
N GLU A 460 -4.40 -17.46 30.03
CA GLU A 460 -3.03 -17.55 29.53
C GLU A 460 -2.96 -17.09 28.07
N PRO A 461 -1.87 -16.41 27.66
CA PRO A 461 -1.69 -16.03 26.27
C PRO A 461 -1.27 -17.23 25.40
N GLU A 462 -1.90 -17.39 24.25
CA GLU A 462 -1.59 -18.41 23.25
C GLU A 462 -1.28 -17.76 21.90
N VAL A 463 -0.21 -18.19 21.23
CA VAL A 463 0.17 -17.67 19.92
C VAL A 463 -0.41 -18.55 18.81
N ILE A 464 -1.32 -17.99 18.03
CA ILE A 464 -1.72 -18.53 16.74
C ILE A 464 -0.57 -18.27 15.76
N LYS A 465 0.39 -19.20 15.67
CA LYS A 465 1.62 -19.04 14.88
C LYS A 465 1.33 -18.59 13.43
N ALA A 466 0.24 -19.07 12.83
CA ALA A 466 -0.25 -18.69 11.51
C ALA A 466 -0.49 -17.18 11.29
N LEU A 467 -0.93 -16.48 12.33
CA LEU A 467 -1.20 -15.04 12.31
C LEU A 467 0.03 -14.21 12.67
N CYS A 468 1.05 -14.82 13.27
CA CYS A 468 2.20 -14.11 13.78
C CYS A 468 3.16 -13.78 12.63
N LYS A 469 3.34 -12.48 12.37
CA LYS A 469 4.29 -12.00 11.34
C LYS A 469 5.69 -11.68 11.89
N GLY A 470 6.01 -12.10 13.12
CA GLY A 470 7.37 -11.95 13.66
C GLY A 470 7.82 -10.53 14.02
N CYS A 471 6.90 -9.56 14.13
CA CYS A 471 7.27 -8.15 14.36
C CYS A 471 8.04 -7.90 15.66
N GLY A 472 7.91 -8.78 16.66
CA GLY A 472 8.63 -8.65 17.93
C GLY A 472 8.11 -7.63 18.92
N LEU A 473 6.99 -6.97 18.63
CA LEU A 473 6.40 -5.97 19.55
C LEU A 473 6.04 -6.59 20.91
N CYS A 474 5.41 -7.76 20.92
CA CYS A 474 5.04 -8.46 22.15
C CYS A 474 6.28 -8.85 22.98
N ALA A 475 7.33 -9.38 22.34
CA ALA A 475 8.60 -9.70 22.98
C ALA A 475 9.23 -8.48 23.64
N ALA A 476 9.32 -7.37 22.92
CA ALA A 476 9.95 -6.15 23.42
C ALA A 476 9.20 -5.47 24.58
N ASP A 477 7.91 -5.77 24.76
CA ASP A 477 7.05 -5.17 25.78
C ASP A 477 6.65 -6.14 26.90
N CYS A 478 7.05 -7.40 26.83
CA CYS A 478 6.78 -8.37 27.87
C CYS A 478 7.54 -8.01 29.16
N PRO A 479 6.88 -7.67 30.27
CA PRO A 479 7.56 -7.29 31.50
C PRO A 479 8.29 -8.45 32.18
N LYS A 480 7.86 -9.68 31.89
CA LYS A 480 8.45 -10.93 32.41
C LYS A 480 9.47 -11.54 31.46
N GLU A 481 9.67 -10.92 30.29
CA GLU A 481 10.63 -11.36 29.27
C GLU A 481 10.42 -12.82 28.82
N CYS A 482 9.20 -13.34 28.94
CA CYS A 482 8.86 -14.72 28.62
C CYS A 482 8.47 -14.97 27.15
N ILE A 483 8.64 -13.96 26.29
CA ILE A 483 8.23 -14.05 24.88
C ILE A 483 9.48 -13.94 24.01
N THR A 484 9.74 -14.99 23.24
CA THR A 484 10.84 -15.08 22.28
C THR A 484 10.32 -14.92 20.87
N ILE A 485 11.08 -14.28 19.99
CA ILE A 485 10.84 -14.35 18.55
C ILE A 485 11.87 -15.31 17.96
N VAL A 486 11.40 -16.40 17.35
CA VAL A 486 12.27 -17.37 16.69
C VAL A 486 13.19 -16.63 15.70
N HIS A 487 14.47 -16.98 15.68
CA HIS A 487 15.51 -16.36 14.85
C HIS A 487 15.86 -14.88 15.19
N TYR A 488 15.18 -14.28 16.17
CA TYR A 488 15.48 -12.97 16.74
C TYR A 488 15.21 -12.94 18.26
N SER A 489 15.74 -13.92 19.01
CA SER A 489 15.63 -13.97 20.47
C SER A 489 16.40 -12.82 21.13
N ASP A 490 16.14 -12.54 22.42
CA ASP A 490 16.88 -11.48 23.12
C ASP A 490 18.36 -11.86 23.27
N GLU A 491 18.66 -13.13 23.51
CA GLU A 491 20.01 -13.70 23.62
C GLU A 491 20.77 -13.58 22.30
N GLN A 492 20.11 -13.91 21.18
CA GLN A 492 20.67 -13.79 19.84
C GLN A 492 21.04 -12.34 19.52
N LEU A 493 20.12 -11.40 19.78
CA LEU A 493 20.38 -9.98 19.54
C LEU A 493 21.45 -9.44 20.49
N LEU A 494 21.43 -9.84 21.76
CA LEU A 494 22.43 -9.47 22.76
C LEU A 494 23.84 -9.95 22.36
N ALA A 495 23.98 -11.18 21.86
CA ALA A 495 25.24 -11.70 21.36
C ALA A 495 25.80 -10.85 20.21
N GLN A 496 24.94 -10.32 19.33
CA GLN A 496 25.37 -9.38 18.30
C GLN A 496 25.81 -8.04 18.88
N VAL A 497 25.11 -7.51 19.90
CA VAL A 497 25.51 -6.27 20.60
C VAL A 497 26.90 -6.42 21.21
N GLU A 498 27.12 -7.51 21.94
CA GLU A 498 28.39 -7.77 22.62
C GLU A 498 29.53 -7.97 21.62
N ALA A 499 29.32 -8.78 20.58
CA ALA A 499 30.31 -8.98 19.52
C ALA A 499 30.63 -7.68 18.75
N ALA A 500 29.64 -6.80 18.53
CA ALA A 500 29.86 -5.53 17.86
C ALA A 500 30.76 -4.59 18.67
N LEU A 501 30.64 -4.63 20.00
CA LEU A 501 31.23 -3.65 20.94
C LEU A 501 32.40 -4.21 21.74
N GLU A 502 32.83 -5.44 21.48
CA GLU A 502 33.95 -6.07 22.17
C GLU A 502 35.27 -5.29 22.02
N GLU A 503 35.47 -4.66 20.86
CA GLU A 503 36.69 -3.92 20.51
C GLU A 503 36.38 -2.49 20.09
N ASN A 504 37.08 -1.52 20.68
CA ASN A 504 36.93 -0.07 20.41
C ASN A 504 35.46 0.42 20.38
N PRO A 505 34.63 0.10 21.39
CA PRO A 505 33.22 0.49 21.42
C PRO A 505 33.01 2.01 21.35
N GLU A 506 33.96 2.79 21.86
CA GLU A 506 33.95 4.25 21.88
C GLU A 506 34.04 4.88 20.48
N LYS A 507 34.33 4.08 19.44
CA LYS A 507 34.36 4.51 18.03
C LYS A 507 33.15 4.04 17.22
N LYS A 508 32.26 3.24 17.83
CA LYS A 508 31.21 2.49 17.14
C LYS A 508 29.82 3.06 17.44
N ILE A 509 29.02 3.19 16.39
CA ILE A 509 27.58 3.48 16.47
C ILE A 509 26.85 2.16 16.32
N LEU A 510 26.17 1.70 17.37
CA LEU A 510 25.35 0.49 17.29
C LEU A 510 23.96 0.83 16.77
N GLY A 511 23.56 0.23 15.64
CA GLY A 511 22.27 0.49 15.02
C GLY A 511 21.35 -0.73 14.99
N PHE A 512 20.10 -0.61 15.41
CA PHE A 512 19.06 -1.60 15.15
C PHE A 512 18.22 -1.15 13.95
N VAL A 513 18.24 -1.92 12.87
CA VAL A 513 17.59 -1.57 11.60
C VAL A 513 16.45 -2.54 11.28
N CYS A 514 15.25 -1.98 11.08
CA CYS A 514 14.10 -2.71 10.56
C CYS A 514 14.42 -3.34 9.20
N HIS A 515 14.05 -4.61 9.01
CA HIS A 515 14.30 -5.40 7.80
C HIS A 515 13.72 -4.75 6.54
N TRP A 516 12.55 -4.12 6.65
CA TRP A 516 11.79 -3.71 5.46
C TRP A 516 12.28 -2.39 4.89
N CYS A 517 12.06 -1.28 5.62
CA CYS A 517 12.36 0.05 5.09
C CYS A 517 13.75 0.54 5.49
N ALA A 518 14.17 0.37 6.74
CA ALA A 518 15.46 0.89 7.19
C ALA A 518 16.62 0.17 6.49
N LEU A 519 16.64 -1.16 6.52
CA LEU A 519 17.61 -1.97 5.78
C LEU A 519 17.50 -1.72 4.27
N GLY A 520 16.28 -1.51 3.74
CA GLY A 520 16.11 -1.08 2.35
C GLY A 520 16.80 0.25 2.03
N GLY A 521 16.71 1.23 2.92
CA GLY A 521 17.48 2.48 2.82
C GLY A 521 18.99 2.23 2.86
N VAL A 522 19.47 1.33 3.74
CA VAL A 522 20.90 0.94 3.75
C VAL A 522 21.30 0.32 2.41
N ASP A 523 20.49 -0.60 1.88
CA ASP A 523 20.72 -1.25 0.60
C ASP A 523 20.78 -0.23 -0.54
N MET A 524 19.85 0.71 -0.56
CA MET A 524 19.79 1.77 -1.56
C MET A 524 20.99 2.72 -1.48
N ALA A 525 21.48 3.02 -0.27
CA ALA A 525 22.72 3.78 -0.11
C ALA A 525 23.91 3.02 -0.73
N GLY A 526 23.99 1.71 -0.51
CA GLY A 526 25.01 0.83 -1.11
C GLY A 526 24.91 0.73 -2.63
N VAL A 527 23.72 0.43 -3.15
CA VAL A 527 23.47 0.36 -4.61
C VAL A 527 23.84 1.69 -5.28
N SER A 528 23.51 2.81 -4.63
CA SER A 528 23.80 4.17 -5.13
C SER A 528 25.22 4.66 -4.83
N ARG A 529 26.08 3.82 -4.21
CA ARG A 529 27.49 4.13 -3.87
C ARG A 529 27.65 5.38 -3.00
N LEU A 530 26.67 5.68 -2.15
CA LEU A 530 26.70 6.85 -1.29
C LEU A 530 27.69 6.62 -0.14
N GLN A 531 28.84 7.30 -0.20
CA GLN A 531 29.87 7.12 0.81
C GLN A 531 29.45 7.75 2.15
N TYR A 532 29.64 7.04 3.25
CA TYR A 532 29.40 7.53 4.62
C TYR A 532 30.39 6.87 5.58
N PRO A 533 30.62 7.38 6.80
CA PRO A 533 31.66 6.87 7.69
C PRO A 533 31.50 5.38 8.09
N PRO A 534 32.60 4.65 8.36
CA PRO A 534 32.58 3.22 8.65
C PRO A 534 32.18 2.86 10.10
N ASN A 535 31.83 3.84 10.93
CA ASN A 535 31.59 3.67 12.38
C ASN A 535 30.34 2.85 12.74
N GLY A 536 29.39 2.68 11.82
CA GLY A 536 28.13 1.96 12.09
C GLY A 536 28.30 0.43 12.19
N ARG A 537 27.69 -0.19 13.20
CA ARG A 537 27.49 -1.66 13.35
C ARG A 537 26.00 -1.94 13.41
N LEU A 538 25.44 -2.45 12.32
CA LEU A 538 23.99 -2.57 12.14
C LEU A 538 23.52 -3.99 12.45
N ILE A 539 22.60 -4.11 13.41
CA ILE A 539 21.87 -5.31 13.77
C ILE A 539 20.51 -5.27 13.08
N ARG A 540 20.25 -6.27 12.24
CA ARG A 540 18.96 -6.44 11.57
C ARG A 540 17.93 -6.98 12.56
N VAL A 541 16.75 -6.37 12.58
CA VAL A 541 15.55 -6.88 13.26
C VAL A 541 14.37 -6.84 12.28
N MET A 542 13.39 -7.73 12.40
CA MET A 542 12.22 -7.70 11.50
C MET A 542 11.49 -6.34 11.57
N CYS A 543 11.30 -5.81 12.78
CA CYS A 543 10.74 -4.49 12.99
C CYS A 543 11.55 -3.71 14.04
N SER A 544 11.60 -2.38 13.93
CA SER A 544 12.17 -1.53 14.98
C SER A 544 11.43 -1.66 16.32
N ALA A 545 10.18 -2.15 16.30
CA ALA A 545 9.42 -2.48 17.50
C ALA A 545 9.95 -3.69 18.26
N ARG A 546 10.76 -4.56 17.65
CA ARG A 546 11.41 -5.70 18.31
C ARG A 546 12.45 -5.27 19.34
N VAL A 547 13.03 -4.07 19.17
CA VAL A 547 14.15 -3.60 20.01
C VAL A 547 13.65 -3.31 21.43
N PRO A 548 14.02 -4.13 22.43
CA PRO A 548 13.69 -3.86 23.82
C PRO A 548 14.67 -2.81 24.38
N THR A 549 14.27 -2.14 25.47
CA THR A 549 15.11 -1.09 26.07
C THR A 549 16.43 -1.64 26.62
N LYS A 550 16.45 -2.89 27.11
CA LYS A 550 17.64 -3.51 27.70
C LYS A 550 18.81 -3.66 26.72
N LEU A 551 18.55 -3.95 25.44
CA LEU A 551 19.61 -4.06 24.44
C LEU A 551 20.26 -2.69 24.15
N ILE A 552 19.46 -1.63 24.17
CA ILE A 552 19.97 -0.26 24.04
C ILE A 552 20.82 0.07 25.26
N GLU A 553 20.34 -0.17 26.47
CA GLU A 553 21.11 0.09 27.70
C GLU A 553 22.42 -0.67 27.72
N ARG A 554 22.41 -1.96 27.32
CA ARG A 554 23.62 -2.78 27.23
C ARG A 554 24.65 -2.18 26.29
N ALA A 555 24.23 -1.61 25.16
CA ALA A 555 25.16 -0.97 24.22
C ALA A 555 25.91 0.21 24.85
N TYR A 556 25.23 1.02 25.65
CA TYR A 556 25.86 2.13 26.39
C TYR A 556 26.72 1.64 27.54
N GLU A 557 26.31 0.58 28.24
CA GLU A 557 27.11 -0.07 29.31
C GLU A 557 28.42 -0.65 28.77
N LEU A 558 28.43 -1.09 27.50
CA LEU A 558 29.63 -1.54 26.80
C LEU A 558 30.47 -0.39 26.19
N GLY A 559 30.02 0.86 26.33
CA GLY A 559 30.79 2.04 25.89
C GLY A 559 30.56 2.46 24.43
N ALA A 560 29.44 2.07 23.81
CA ALA A 560 29.11 2.53 22.46
C ALA A 560 29.10 4.07 22.36
N ALA A 561 29.71 4.62 21.32
CA ALA A 561 29.74 6.07 21.09
C ALA A 561 28.32 6.66 20.94
N GLY A 562 27.44 5.93 20.26
CA GLY A 562 26.04 6.28 20.08
C GLY A 562 25.19 5.09 19.67
N GLY A 563 23.88 5.26 19.78
CA GLY A 563 22.89 4.26 19.40
C GLY A 563 21.97 4.76 18.30
N LEU A 564 21.58 3.90 17.37
CA LEU A 564 20.60 4.20 16.33
C LEU A 564 19.46 3.17 16.36
N VAL A 565 18.22 3.62 16.29
CA VAL A 565 17.08 2.77 15.95
C VAL A 565 16.44 3.33 14.69
N ALA A 566 16.38 2.50 13.64
CA ALA A 566 15.85 2.89 12.33
C ALA A 566 14.64 2.03 11.96
N GLY A 567 13.52 2.67 11.61
CA GLY A 567 12.26 2.01 11.28
C GLY A 567 11.57 2.53 10.02
N CYS A 568 10.37 2.01 9.75
CA CYS A 568 9.52 2.47 8.65
C CYS A 568 8.89 3.83 8.97
N GLU A 569 8.73 4.68 7.95
CA GLU A 569 7.99 5.94 8.06
C GLU A 569 6.51 5.77 8.46
N PHE A 570 5.90 6.87 8.87
CA PHE A 570 4.48 6.98 9.15
C PHE A 570 3.74 7.50 7.92
N PRO A 571 2.58 6.92 7.54
CA PRO A 571 1.95 5.72 8.09
C PRO A 571 2.43 4.32 7.58
N PRO A 572 3.33 4.14 6.56
CA PRO A 572 3.52 2.86 5.90
C PRO A 572 4.45 1.88 6.67
N CYS A 573 4.12 1.56 7.92
CA CYS A 573 4.80 0.48 8.62
C CYS A 573 4.40 -0.86 8.01
N HIS A 574 5.39 -1.71 7.68
CA HIS A 574 5.11 -3.09 7.23
C HIS A 574 4.43 -3.93 8.31
N TYR A 575 4.51 -3.49 9.57
CA TYR A 575 3.84 -4.10 10.72
C TYR A 575 2.73 -3.24 11.32
N ILE A 576 1.98 -2.54 10.45
CA ILE A 576 0.78 -1.75 10.77
C ILE A 576 1.08 -0.57 11.70
N THR A 577 1.09 -0.76 13.02
CA THR A 577 1.30 0.30 14.01
C THR A 577 2.57 0.13 14.84
N CYS A 578 3.41 -0.86 14.53
CA CYS A 578 4.60 -1.17 15.32
C CYS A 578 5.60 0.02 15.43
N ASN A 579 5.74 0.86 14.41
CA ASN A 579 6.62 2.04 14.46
C ASN A 579 6.17 3.06 15.54
N TYR A 580 4.87 3.26 15.77
CA TYR A 580 4.37 4.13 16.85
C TYR A 580 4.75 3.60 18.23
N ALA A 581 4.68 2.27 18.42
CA ALA A 581 5.09 1.63 19.67
C ALA A 581 6.61 1.73 19.88
N CYS A 582 7.40 1.58 18.81
CA CYS A 582 8.84 1.83 18.83
C CYS A 582 9.15 3.28 19.23
N GLU A 583 8.51 4.27 18.58
CA GLU A 583 8.71 5.70 18.90
C GLU A 583 8.48 5.99 20.39
N SER A 584 7.37 5.49 20.91
CA SER A 584 7.02 5.62 22.33
C SER A 584 8.04 4.93 23.25
N ARG A 585 8.60 3.78 22.84
CA ARG A 585 9.60 3.06 23.61
C ARG A 585 10.94 3.79 23.63
N ILE A 586 11.39 4.33 22.50
CA ILE A 586 12.66 5.07 22.42
C ILE A 586 12.58 6.36 23.24
N LYS A 587 11.44 7.05 23.25
CA LYS A 587 11.19 8.19 24.17
C LYS A 587 11.39 7.79 25.65
N ARG A 588 10.98 6.58 26.05
CA ARG A 588 11.21 6.05 27.41
C ARG A 588 12.67 5.60 27.62
N ALA A 589 13.30 4.99 26.61
CA ALA A 589 14.69 4.57 26.67
C ALA A 589 15.64 5.76 26.89
N LYS A 590 15.44 6.88 26.17
CA LYS A 590 16.17 8.14 26.39
C LYS A 590 16.11 8.60 27.85
N LYS A 591 14.92 8.60 28.45
CA LYS A 591 14.74 8.98 29.88
C LYS A 591 15.48 8.03 30.83
N ARG A 592 15.53 6.73 30.52
CA ARG A 592 16.25 5.73 31.33
C ARG A 592 17.76 5.89 31.21
N LEU A 593 18.28 6.12 30.00
CA LEU A 593 19.70 6.39 29.76
C LEU A 593 20.18 7.64 30.50
N ALA A 594 19.42 8.75 30.43
CA ALA A 594 19.74 9.97 31.15
C ALA A 594 19.81 9.75 32.68
N LYS A 595 18.90 8.96 33.25
CA LYS A 595 18.92 8.60 34.67
C LYS A 595 20.14 7.75 35.07
N LYS A 596 20.67 6.95 34.14
CA LYS A 596 21.90 6.16 34.31
C LYS A 596 23.18 6.99 34.07
N GLY A 597 23.07 8.27 33.73
CA GLY A 597 24.21 9.17 33.51
C GLY A 597 24.75 9.20 32.07
N TYR A 598 24.08 8.54 31.13
CA TYR A 598 24.47 8.58 29.71
C TYR A 598 23.87 9.80 29.00
N ASN A 599 24.55 10.31 27.98
CA ASN A 599 24.00 11.34 27.11
C ASN A 599 22.89 10.74 26.23
N ALA A 600 21.63 11.05 26.55
CA ALA A 600 20.47 10.50 25.84
C ALA A 600 20.31 11.05 24.40
N ASP A 601 20.98 12.15 24.05
CA ASP A 601 20.97 12.70 22.70
C ASP A 601 21.82 11.87 21.73
N ASN A 602 22.75 11.07 22.25
CA ASN A 602 23.50 10.09 21.45
C ASN A 602 22.64 8.89 21.01
N LEU A 603 21.39 8.76 21.48
CA LEU A 603 20.42 7.77 20.99
C LEU A 603 19.54 8.40 19.90
N TRP A 604 19.72 7.95 18.67
CA TRP A 604 19.02 8.46 17.50
C TRP A 604 17.86 7.55 17.11
N LEU A 605 16.81 8.17 16.61
CA LEU A 605 15.64 7.50 16.05
C LEU A 605 15.38 8.07 14.67
N THR A 606 15.46 7.23 13.65
CA THR A 606 15.21 7.64 12.27
C THR A 606 14.13 6.78 11.63
N TRP A 607 13.38 7.40 10.73
CA TRP A 607 12.33 6.75 9.96
C TRP A 607 12.71 6.87 8.50
N CYS A 608 12.78 5.74 7.79
CA CYS A 608 13.19 5.68 6.40
C CYS A 608 12.16 4.93 5.58
N SER A 609 12.00 5.32 4.32
CA SER A 609 11.48 4.47 3.25
C SER A 609 12.59 3.56 2.72
N ALA A 610 12.21 2.45 2.06
CA ALA A 610 13.18 1.58 1.40
C ALA A 610 13.95 2.29 0.27
N ALA A 611 13.43 3.41 -0.26
CA ALA A 611 14.09 4.22 -1.28
C ALA A 611 15.08 5.26 -0.71
N ASP A 612 15.09 5.49 0.60
CA ASP A 612 15.75 6.62 1.24
C ASP A 612 17.26 6.39 1.50
N GLY A 613 17.99 5.94 0.49
CA GLY A 613 19.45 5.78 0.54
C GLY A 613 20.18 7.07 0.96
N PRO A 614 19.90 8.22 0.32
CA PRO A 614 20.51 9.50 0.71
C PRO A 614 20.24 9.90 2.15
N LYS A 615 19.01 9.70 2.64
CA LYS A 615 18.63 10.00 4.02
C LYS A 615 19.44 9.16 5.01
N PHE A 616 19.55 7.85 4.78
CA PHE A 616 20.32 6.97 5.66
C PHE A 616 21.81 7.35 5.67
N ALA A 617 22.40 7.61 4.50
CA ALA A 617 23.80 8.03 4.42
C ALA A 617 24.05 9.37 5.13
N ASN A 618 23.12 10.33 5.02
CA ASN A 618 23.20 11.61 5.74
C ASN A 618 23.11 11.39 7.25
N VAL A 619 22.16 10.59 7.74
CA VAL A 619 22.05 10.26 9.17
C VAL A 619 23.37 9.70 9.72
N MET A 620 24.03 8.79 8.99
CA MET A 620 25.33 8.26 9.43
C MET A 620 26.43 9.33 9.51
N ARG A 621 26.48 10.26 8.54
CA ARG A 621 27.43 11.38 8.54
C ARG A 621 27.15 12.34 9.70
N ASP A 622 25.89 12.69 9.90
CA ASP A 622 25.46 13.63 10.92
C ASP A 622 25.73 13.05 12.32
N MET A 623 25.43 11.77 12.55
CA MET A 623 25.77 11.09 13.80
C MET A 623 27.27 11.10 14.08
N VAL A 624 28.11 10.76 13.10
CA VAL A 624 29.58 10.76 13.30
C VAL A 624 30.10 12.17 13.61
N LYS A 625 29.55 13.20 12.97
CA LYS A 625 29.88 14.59 13.24
C LYS A 625 29.48 15.01 14.64
N GLU A 626 28.24 14.74 15.06
CA GLU A 626 27.73 15.12 16.39
C GLU A 626 28.43 14.36 17.52
N LEU A 627 28.81 13.11 17.28
CA LEU A 627 29.53 12.27 18.25
C LEU A 627 31.04 12.52 18.27
N GLY A 628 31.58 13.36 17.37
CA GLY A 628 33.02 13.65 17.29
C GLY A 628 33.88 12.45 16.90
N LEU A 629 33.36 11.59 16.01
CA LEU A 629 33.98 10.33 15.58
C LEU A 629 34.74 10.41 14.24
N GLY A 630 34.78 11.62 13.65
CA GLY A 630 35.28 11.88 12.29
C GLY A 630 36.78 12.08 12.18
#